data_AF-A0A955GNF7-F1
#
_entry.id   AF-A0A955GNF7-F1
#
_cell.length_a   1.000
_cell.length_b   1.000
_cell.length_c   1.000
_cell.angle_alpha   90.00
_cell.angle_beta   90.00
_cell.angle_gamma   90.00
#
_symmetry.space_group_name_H-M   'P 1'
#
loop_
_entity.id
_entity.type
_entity.pdbx_description
1 polymer ?
#
loop_
_entity_poly.entity_id
_entity_poly.type
_entity_poly.pdbx_seq_one_letter_code
_entity_poly.pdbx_strand_id
1 'polypeptide(L)'
;MKKNDIAIIVAVAIVAGVFSFIVAKMIFGGDQKYSLTAPTVDVISAEFNTDTVYLNDKSIDLTKDITVQSNDNNQPFNSAPGN
;
A
#
# COMPACT_ATOMS: atom_id res chain seq x y z
N MET A 1 33.55 31.80 -32.68
CA MET A 1 33.31 32.55 -31.44
C MET A 1 34.58 33.25 -31.06
N LYS A 2 34.56 34.58 -30.92
CA LYS A 2 35.71 35.32 -30.40
C LYS A 2 35.91 34.86 -28.94
N LYS A 3 37.14 34.92 -28.40
CA LYS A 3 37.43 34.50 -27.01
C LYS A 3 36.50 35.16 -25.99
N ASN A 4 36.06 36.39 -26.30
CA ASN A 4 35.11 37.16 -25.50
C ASN A 4 33.68 36.58 -25.52
N ASP A 5 33.26 35.97 -26.63
CA ASP A 5 31.93 35.34 -26.73
C ASP A 5 31.86 34.10 -25.83
N ILE A 6 32.93 33.30 -25.81
CA ILE A 6 33.03 32.12 -24.93
C ILE A 6 33.01 32.54 -23.46
N ALA A 7 33.72 33.61 -23.10
CA ALA A 7 33.72 34.14 -21.73
C ALA A 7 32.33 34.60 -21.28
N ILE A 8 31.56 35.26 -22.15
CA ILE A 8 30.19 35.70 -21.87
C ILE A 8 29.26 34.50 -21.68
N ILE A 9 29.36 33.49 -22.55
CA ILE A 9 28.54 32.27 -22.45
C ILE A 9 28.78 31.57 -21.12
N VAL A 10 30.05 31.44 -20.70
CA VAL A 10 30.41 30.83 -19.42
C VAL A 10 29.86 31.64 -18.24
N ALA A 11 29.97 32.97 -18.28
CA ALA A 11 29.43 33.83 -17.22
C ALA A 11 27.91 33.69 -17.09
N VAL A 12 27.18 33.70 -18.21
CA VAL A 12 25.72 33.52 -18.22
C VAL A 12 25.34 32.14 -17.72
N ALA A 13 26.06 31.08 -18.10
CA ALA A 13 25.79 29.73 -17.64
C ALA A 13 25.93 29.59 -16.11
N ILE A 14 26.93 30.23 -15.51
CA ILE A 14 27.12 30.24 -14.05
C ILE A 14 25.97 30.96 -13.36
N VAL A 15 25.61 32.16 -13.83
CA VAL A 15 24.50 32.94 -13.25
C VAL A 15 23.17 32.19 -13.37
N ALA A 16 22.90 31.60 -14.54
CA ALA A 16 21.71 30.79 -14.77
C ALA A 16 21.68 29.54 -13.88
N GLY A 17 22.82 28.88 -13.67
CA GLY A 17 22.93 27.73 -12.76
C GLY A 17 22.60 28.09 -11.31
N VAL A 18 23.13 29.21 -10.81
CA VAL A 18 22.83 29.71 -9.46
C VAL A 18 21.35 30.06 -9.32
N PHE A 19 20.79 30.79 -10.30
CA PHE A 19 19.37 31.12 -10.29
C PHE A 19 18.47 29.88 -10.34
N SER A 20 18.81 28.92 -11.20
CA SER A 20 18.07 27.65 -11.32
C SER A 20 18.08 26.88 -10.00
N PHE A 21 19.22 26.83 -9.30
CA PHE A 21 19.31 26.17 -7.99
C PHE A 21 18.41 26.83 -6.93
N ILE A 22 18.37 28.17 -6.89
CA ILE A 22 17.50 28.91 -5.96
C ILE A 22 16.03 28.63 -6.26
N VAL A 23 15.62 28.71 -7.53
CA VAL A 23 14.24 28.44 -7.95
C VAL A 23 13.85 26.99 -7.69
N ALA A 24 14.74 26.03 -7.99
CA ALA A 24 14.50 24.62 -7.73
C ALA A 24 14.31 24.35 -6.22
N LYS A 25 15.13 24.97 -5.36
CA LYS A 25 14.96 24.86 -3.90
C LYS A 25 13.64 25.47 -3.42
N MET A 26 13.18 26.56 -4.03
CA MET A 26 11.90 27.18 -3.67
C MET A 26 10.69 26.32 -4.10
N ILE A 27 10.74 25.72 -5.29
CA ILE A 27 9.64 24.91 -5.84
C ILE A 27 9.63 23.50 -5.24
N PHE A 28 10.80 22.87 -5.11
CA PHE A 28 10.93 21.45 -4.76
C PHE A 28 11.57 21.20 -3.38
N GLY A 29 12.23 22.19 -2.79
CA GLY A 29 12.92 22.07 -1.50
C GLY A 29 12.07 22.44 -0.29
N GLY A 30 10.75 22.49 -0.44
CA GLY A 30 9.85 22.55 0.71
C GLY A 30 9.99 21.25 1.50
N ASP A 31 10.27 21.35 2.81
CA ASP A 31 10.14 20.27 3.78
C ASP A 31 8.65 19.88 3.91
N GLN A 32 8.00 19.52 2.80
CA GLN A 32 6.76 18.78 2.83
C GLN A 32 7.10 17.45 3.46
N LYS A 33 7.10 17.46 4.80
CA LYS A 33 7.03 16.26 5.61
C LYS A 33 5.73 15.62 5.22
N TYR A 34 5.82 14.69 4.26
CA TYR A 34 4.79 13.71 4.03
C TYR A 34 4.75 12.85 5.29
N SER A 35 4.03 13.34 6.30
CA SER A 35 3.76 12.62 7.53
C SER A 35 2.84 11.48 7.13
N LEU A 36 3.44 10.35 6.78
CA LEU A 36 2.73 9.10 6.59
C LEU A 36 2.20 8.71 7.96
N THR A 37 0.90 8.88 8.17
CA THR A 37 0.23 8.36 9.35
C THR A 37 0.28 6.84 9.26
N ALA A 38 1.05 6.21 10.15
CA ALA A 38 1.06 4.76 10.26
C ALA A 38 -0.35 4.27 10.64
N PRO A 39 -0.82 3.15 10.06
CA PRO A 39 -2.09 2.57 10.47
C PRO A 39 -2.02 2.22 11.96
N THR A 40 -3.02 2.65 12.72
CA THR A 40 -3.24 2.17 14.09
C THR A 40 -3.61 0.70 14.01
N VAL A 41 -2.74 -0.17 14.57
CA VAL A 41 -3.05 -1.59 14.75
C VAL A 41 -3.87 -1.75 16.01
N ASP A 42 -4.94 -2.54 15.93
CA ASP A 42 -5.72 -2.91 17.11
C ASP A 42 -4.86 -3.69 18.10
N VAL A 43 -5.13 -3.51 19.39
CA VAL A 43 -4.44 -4.24 20.45
C VAL A 43 -4.75 -5.72 20.29
N ILE A 44 -3.72 -6.57 20.34
CA ILE A 44 -3.88 -8.03 20.35
C ILE A 44 -4.68 -8.40 21.60
N SER A 45 -5.96 -8.71 21.42
CA SER A 45 -6.85 -9.16 22.50
C SER A 45 -6.75 -10.68 22.64
N ALA A 46 -6.80 -11.15 23.89
CA ALA A 46 -6.97 -12.58 24.20
C ALA A 46 -8.45 -12.99 24.20
N GLU A 47 -9.36 -12.08 23.88
CA GLU A 47 -10.79 -12.37 23.74
C GLU A 47 -11.04 -13.07 22.40
N PHE A 48 -11.32 -14.37 22.47
CA PHE A 48 -11.75 -15.16 21.31
C PHE A 48 -13.26 -15.36 21.39
N ASN A 49 -13.99 -14.92 20.36
CA ASN A 49 -15.39 -15.26 20.22
C ASN A 49 -15.48 -16.75 19.88
N THR A 50 -15.92 -17.55 20.85
CA THR A 50 -16.08 -18.98 20.68
C THR A 50 -17.43 -19.23 20.02
N ASP A 51 -17.42 -19.57 18.74
CA ASP A 51 -18.64 -19.93 18.02
C ASP A 51 -19.14 -21.29 18.55
N THR A 52 -20.25 -21.24 19.28
CA THR A 52 -20.91 -22.41 19.88
C THR A 52 -21.39 -23.42 18.84
N VAL A 53 -21.47 -23.04 17.55
CA VAL A 53 -21.76 -23.99 16.47
C VAL A 53 -20.63 -25.01 16.33
N TYR A 54 -19.38 -24.58 16.48
CA TYR A 54 -18.20 -25.42 16.26
C TYR A 54 -17.56 -25.92 17.56
N LEU A 55 -17.65 -25.14 18.64
CA LEU A 55 -17.07 -25.47 19.94
C LEU A 55 -18.18 -25.70 20.97
N ASN A 56 -18.80 -26.88 20.91
CA ASN A 56 -19.83 -27.33 21.85
C ASN A 56 -19.54 -28.75 22.38
N ASP A 57 -20.32 -29.19 23.36
CA ASP A 57 -20.23 -30.50 24.01
C ASP A 57 -20.39 -31.70 23.05
N LYS A 58 -20.94 -31.46 21.86
CA LYS A 58 -21.18 -32.47 20.81
C LYS A 58 -20.20 -32.36 19.64
N SER A 59 -19.22 -31.44 19.68
CA SER A 59 -18.30 -31.22 18.55
C SER A 59 -17.27 -32.34 18.36
N ILE A 60 -17.02 -33.15 19.39
CA ILE A 60 -16.12 -34.32 19.37
C ILE A 60 -16.93 -35.62 19.56
N ASP A 61 -18.20 -35.61 19.16
CA ASP A 61 -19.03 -36.81 19.22
C ASP A 61 -18.78 -37.68 17.97
N LEU A 62 -17.87 -38.64 18.13
CA LEU A 62 -17.47 -39.60 17.09
C LEU A 62 -18.58 -40.59 16.71
N THR A 63 -19.71 -40.59 17.43
CA THR A 63 -20.85 -41.48 17.17
C THR A 63 -21.92 -40.84 16.29
N LYS A 64 -21.76 -39.57 15.94
CA LYS A 64 -22.68 -38.86 15.05
C LYS A 64 -22.42 -39.23 13.60
N ASP A 65 -23.50 -39.51 12.89
CA ASP A 65 -23.47 -39.67 11.44
C ASP A 65 -23.06 -38.35 10.79
N ILE A 66 -21.87 -38.33 10.20
CA ILE A 66 -21.42 -37.21 9.36
C ILE A 66 -22.22 -37.28 8.07
N THR A 67 -23.24 -36.44 7.96
CA THR A 67 -23.93 -36.23 6.67
C THR A 67 -23.00 -35.38 5.81
N VAL A 68 -22.19 -36.03 4.98
CA VAL A 68 -21.51 -35.33 3.88
C VAL A 68 -22.63 -34.79 3.00
N GLN A 69 -22.85 -33.47 3.02
CA GLN A 69 -23.72 -32.85 2.04
C GLN A 69 -23.24 -33.27 0.66
N SER A 70 -24.14 -33.84 -0.14
CA SER A 70 -23.88 -34.09 -1.56
C SER A 70 -23.33 -32.81 -2.16
N ASN A 71 -22.23 -32.95 -2.90
CA ASN A 71 -21.44 -31.84 -3.41
C ASN A 71 -22.28 -30.94 -4.35
N ASP A 72 -23.04 -30.00 -3.79
CA ASP A 72 -23.89 -29.06 -4.53
C ASP A 72 -23.07 -27.93 -5.17
N ASN A 73 -21.75 -27.88 -4.89
CA ASN A 73 -20.84 -26.96 -5.55
C ASN A 73 -20.26 -27.57 -6.84
N ASN A 74 -21.10 -27.68 -7.86
CA ASN A 74 -20.67 -28.19 -9.17
C ASN A 74 -19.82 -27.16 -9.96
N GLN A 75 -19.60 -25.95 -9.43
CA GLN A 75 -18.74 -24.91 -10.01
C GLN A 75 -18.06 -24.06 -8.90
N PRO A 76 -16.94 -24.52 -8.32
CA PRO A 76 -16.25 -23.82 -7.23
C PRO A 76 -15.60 -22.50 -7.64
N PHE A 77 -15.52 -22.22 -8.94
CA PHE A 77 -15.00 -20.97 -9.48
C PHE A 77 -15.94 -20.51 -10.60
N ASN A 78 -17.00 -19.78 -10.25
CA ASN A 78 -17.75 -19.04 -11.26
C ASN A 78 -16.88 -17.90 -11.78
N SER A 79 -16.18 -18.16 -12.88
CA SER A 79 -15.44 -17.17 -13.67
C SER A 79 -16.43 -16.26 -14.40
N ALA A 80 -16.92 -15.21 -13.73
CA ALA A 80 -17.50 -14.07 -14.40
C ALA A 80 -16.47 -12.94 -14.42
N PRO A 81 -15.80 -12.66 -15.56
CA PRO A 81 -15.12 -11.38 -15.74
C PRO A 81 -16.19 -10.29 -15.76
N GLY A 82 -15.90 -9.19 -15.07
CA GLY A 82 -16.82 -8.07 -14.90
C GLY A 82 -17.39 -7.53 -16.21
N ASN A 83 -18.63 -7.06 -16.13
CA ASN A 83 -19.18 -6.00 -16.97
C ASN A 83 -19.70 -4.90 -16.04
#